data_AF-H8WGY0-F1
#
_entry.id   AF-H8WGY0-F1
#
_cell.length_a   1.000
_cell.length_b   1.000
_cell.length_c   1.000
_cell.angle_alpha   90.00
_cell.angle_beta   90.00
_cell.angle_gamma   90.00
#
_symmetry.space_group_name_H-M   'P 1'
#
loop_
_entity.id
_entity.type
_entity.pdbx_description
1 polymer ?
#
loop_
_entity_poly.entity_id
_entity_poly.type
_entity_poly.pdbx_seq_one_letter_code
_entity_poly.pdbx_strand_id
1 'polypeptide(L)'
;MSEYQNLRISESQNLRISESQNLRISESQNLRISESQNLRISEFQNVRISEPQNLRISESQNFRISNLRISESQNLRISESQNIRTSESQNLRNSEFQNFRISGFQNFRISKI
;
A
#
# COMPACT_ATOMS: atom_id res chain seq x y z
N MET A 1 13.81 -2.31 -17.35
CA MET A 1 12.73 -2.29 -16.35
C MET A 1 12.32 -3.73 -16.13
N SER A 2 12.38 -4.21 -14.88
CA SER A 2 11.97 -5.57 -14.54
C SER A 2 10.48 -5.57 -14.21
N GLU A 3 9.72 -6.30 -15.01
CA GLU A 3 8.31 -6.61 -14.78
C GLU A 3 8.22 -8.02 -14.20
N TYR A 4 7.48 -8.18 -13.10
CA TYR A 4 7.25 -9.48 -12.48
C TYR A 4 5.78 -9.86 -12.52
N GLN A 5 5.46 -11.00 -13.12
CA GLN A 5 4.07 -11.51 -13.08
C GLN A 5 3.68 -12.01 -11.69
N ASN A 6 4.54 -12.81 -11.06
CA ASN A 6 4.29 -13.39 -9.75
C ASN A 6 5.57 -13.36 -8.92
N LEU A 7 5.60 -12.53 -7.88
CA LEU A 7 6.75 -12.40 -7.00
C LEU A 7 6.33 -12.61 -5.55
N ARG A 8 7.04 -13.49 -4.88
CA ARG A 8 6.90 -13.74 -3.44
C ARG A 8 8.24 -13.47 -2.79
N ILE A 9 8.21 -12.60 -1.79
CA ILE A 9 9.39 -12.24 -1.00
C ILE A 9 9.02 -12.47 0.46
N SER A 10 9.79 -13.33 1.12
CA SER A 10 9.58 -13.60 2.53
C SER A 10 10.05 -12.41 3.36
N GLU A 11 11.27 -11.93 3.12
CA GLU A 11 11.86 -10.85 3.90
C GLU A 11 12.77 -10.00 2.99
N SER A 12 12.78 -8.69 3.22
CA SER A 12 13.73 -7.79 2.55
C SER A 12 13.97 -6.51 3.34
N GLN A 13 15.23 -6.08 3.46
CA GLN A 13 15.52 -4.80 4.09
C GLN A 13 15.21 -3.61 3.17
N ASN A 14 15.64 -3.69 1.90
CA ASN A 14 15.46 -2.64 0.92
C ASN A 14 14.98 -3.23 -0.40
N LEU A 15 13.71 -3.05 -0.72
CA LEU A 15 13.11 -3.60 -1.93
C LEU A 15 12.60 -2.48 -2.83
N ARG A 16 13.03 -2.52 -4.09
CA ARG A 16 12.54 -1.63 -5.14
C ARG A 16 11.99 -2.48 -6.27
N ILE A 17 10.70 -2.33 -6.53
CA ILE A 17 10.00 -2.99 -7.64
C ILE A 17 9.45 -1.90 -8.54
N SER A 18 9.76 -2.04 -9.83
CA SER A 18 9.24 -1.11 -10.83
C SER A 18 7.78 -1.43 -11.10
N GLU A 19 7.51 -2.68 -11.48
CA GLU A 19 6.18 -3.12 -11.88
C GLU A 19 5.96 -4.59 -11.48
N SER A 20 4.73 -4.91 -11.04
CA SER A 20 4.35 -6.30 -10.77
C SER A 20 2.84 -6.53 -10.89
N GLN A 21 2.44 -7.70 -11.39
CA GLN A 21 1.03 -8.06 -11.40
C GLN A 21 0.60 -8.61 -10.03
N ASN A 22 1.28 -9.63 -9.51
CA ASN A 22 0.98 -10.24 -8.22
C ASN A 22 2.20 -10.25 -7.32
N LEU A 23 2.20 -9.38 -6.32
CA LEU A 23 3.30 -9.23 -5.37
C LEU A 23 2.83 -9.56 -3.95
N ARG A 24 3.51 -10.52 -3.33
CA ARG A 24 3.34 -10.84 -1.91
C ARG A 24 4.65 -10.65 -1.18
N ILE A 25 4.60 -9.85 -0.12
CA ILE A 25 5.73 -9.59 0.75
C ILE A 25 5.30 -9.92 2.17
N SER A 26 5.99 -10.82 2.85
CA SER A 26 5.68 -11.08 4.26
C SER A 26 6.23 -9.94 5.11
N GLU A 27 7.52 -9.64 4.99
CA GLU A 27 8.16 -8.59 5.80
C GLU A 27 9.08 -7.68 4.96
N SER A 28 9.03 -6.38 5.21
CA SER A 28 10.03 -5.45 4.66
C SER A 28 10.26 -4.20 5.50
N GLN A 29 11.51 -3.75 5.61
CA GLN A 29 11.79 -2.47 6.27
C GLN A 29 11.52 -1.27 5.36
N ASN A 30 12.12 -1.25 4.16
CA ASN A 30 11.98 -0.15 3.20
C ASN A 30 11.53 -0.68 1.84
N LEU A 31 10.28 -0.41 1.50
CA LEU A 31 9.66 -0.87 0.28
C LEU A 31 9.28 0.30 -0.62
N ARG A 32 9.71 0.26 -1.89
CA ARG A 32 9.26 1.19 -2.93
C ARG A 32 8.73 0.42 -4.13
N ILE A 33 7.46 0.68 -4.46
CA ILE A 33 6.78 0.07 -5.60
C ILE A 33 6.22 1.21 -6.45
N SER A 34 6.52 1.19 -7.75
CA SER A 34 5.95 2.19 -8.66
C SER A 34 4.53 1.76 -9.05
N GLU A 35 4.38 0.56 -9.61
CA GLU A 35 3.10 0.04 -10.08
C GLU A 35 2.85 -1.39 -9.60
N SER A 36 1.59 -1.68 -9.22
CA SER A 36 1.16 -3.04 -8.93
C SER A 36 -0.33 -3.28 -9.12
N GLN A 37 -0.72 -4.41 -9.72
CA GLN A 37 -2.14 -4.78 -9.79
C GLN A 37 -2.65 -5.35 -8.46
N ASN A 38 -1.98 -6.38 -7.92
CA ASN A 38 -2.36 -7.04 -6.68
C ASN A 38 -1.17 -7.07 -5.72
N LEU A 39 -1.22 -6.23 -4.70
CA LEU A 39 -0.18 -6.12 -3.69
C LEU A 39 -0.71 -6.56 -2.32
N ARG A 40 -0.03 -7.54 -1.73
CA ARG A 40 -0.25 -7.96 -0.34
C ARG A 40 1.04 -7.82 0.45
N ILE A 41 0.97 -7.09 1.55
CA ILE A 41 2.09 -6.92 2.47
C ILE A 41 1.58 -7.26 3.87
N SER A 42 2.26 -8.16 4.57
CA SER A 42 1.88 -8.47 5.96
C SER A 42 2.43 -7.38 6.90
N GLU A 43 3.74 -7.20 6.92
CA GLU A 43 4.41 -6.30 7.86
C GLU A 43 5.44 -5.42 7.17
N PHE A 44 5.45 -4.12 7.50
CA PHE A 44 6.53 -3.22 7.09
C PHE A 44 6.71 -2.00 7.99
N GLN A 45 7.92 -1.42 7.92
CA GLN A 45 8.20 -0.16 8.60
C GLN A 45 7.93 1.06 7.72
N ASN A 46 8.52 1.12 6.52
CA ASN A 46 8.38 2.24 5.59
C ASN A 46 8.03 1.73 4.20
N VAL A 47 6.91 2.20 3.65
CA VAL A 47 6.54 1.90 2.27
C VAL A 47 6.11 3.13 1.51
N ARG A 48 6.46 3.14 0.22
CA ARG A 48 5.95 4.07 -0.79
C ARG A 48 5.42 3.30 -1.98
N ILE A 49 4.14 3.47 -2.26
CA ILE A 49 3.45 2.89 -3.40
C ILE A 49 2.83 4.04 -4.19
N SER A 50 2.97 4.03 -5.51
CA SER A 50 2.47 5.13 -6.35
C SER A 50 1.14 4.76 -7.01
N GLU A 51 1.07 3.60 -7.68
CA GLU A 51 -0.10 3.21 -8.48
C GLU A 51 -0.53 1.76 -8.19
N PRO A 52 -1.12 1.47 -7.00
CA PRO A 52 -1.71 0.17 -6.73
C PRO A 52 -3.16 0.10 -7.20
N GLN A 53 -3.55 -0.95 -7.93
CA GLN A 53 -4.98 -1.21 -8.19
C GLN A 53 -5.66 -1.81 -6.94
N ASN A 54 -5.12 -2.91 -6.43
CA ASN A 54 -5.59 -3.57 -5.21
C ASN A 54 -4.45 -3.70 -4.20
N LEU A 55 -4.63 -3.07 -3.03
CA LEU A 55 -3.66 -3.11 -1.94
C LEU A 55 -4.29 -3.68 -0.67
N ARG A 56 -3.62 -4.67 -0.08
CA ARG A 56 -3.93 -5.16 1.25
C ARG A 56 -2.69 -5.12 2.13
N ILE A 57 -2.84 -4.45 3.27
CA ILE A 57 -1.82 -4.33 4.30
C ILE A 57 -2.41 -4.81 5.62
N SER A 58 -1.69 -5.70 6.32
CA SER A 58 -2.06 -6.09 7.68
C SER A 58 -1.53 -5.06 8.67
N GLU A 59 -0.22 -4.88 8.77
CA GLU A 59 0.41 -4.02 9.78
C GLU A 59 1.45 -3.08 9.18
N SER A 60 1.52 -1.87 9.73
CA SER A 60 2.42 -0.83 9.25
C SER A 60 2.80 0.20 10.31
N GLN A 61 4.06 0.63 10.33
CA GLN A 61 4.44 1.81 11.11
C GLN A 61 4.23 3.11 10.31
N ASN A 62 4.97 3.27 9.21
CA ASN A 62 4.89 4.45 8.36
C ASN A 62 4.42 4.08 6.95
N PHE A 63 3.14 4.34 6.70
CA PHE A 63 2.49 4.08 5.43
C PHE A 63 2.28 5.36 4.64
N ARG A 64 2.88 5.46 3.44
CA ARG A 64 2.62 6.55 2.50
C ARG A 64 2.26 6.00 1.13
N ILE A 65 1.07 6.32 0.67
CA ILE A 65 0.71 6.28 -0.75
C ILE A 65 0.70 7.71 -1.24
N SER A 66 1.41 7.96 -2.34
CA SER A 66 1.39 9.25 -3.01
C SER A 66 1.10 9.01 -4.47
N ASN A 67 -0.08 9.43 -4.92
CA ASN A 67 -0.40 9.43 -6.34
C ASN A 67 0.39 10.57 -6.99
N LEU A 68 1.41 10.22 -7.77
CA LEU A 68 2.04 11.16 -8.70
C LEU A 68 1.59 10.78 -10.10
N ARG A 69 0.36 11.22 -10.43
CA ARG A 69 -0.33 11.25 -11.73
C ARG A 69 -1.55 10.34 -11.82
N ILE A 70 -2.73 10.91 -11.62
CA ILE A 70 -4.00 10.63 -12.34
C ILE A 70 -4.26 9.16 -12.75
N SER A 71 -3.98 8.19 -11.87
CA SER A 71 -4.42 6.81 -12.02
C SER A 71 -4.96 6.35 -10.66
N GLU A 72 -6.29 6.19 -10.63
CA GLU A 72 -7.06 5.93 -9.42
C GLU A 72 -6.68 4.58 -8.80
N SER A 73 -6.25 4.58 -7.54
CA SER A 73 -6.22 3.33 -6.77
C SER A 73 -7.65 2.88 -6.50
N GLN A 74 -7.98 1.61 -6.74
CA GLN A 74 -9.37 1.13 -6.63
C GLN A 74 -9.70 0.73 -5.20
N ASN A 75 -8.99 -0.26 -4.67
CA ASN A 75 -9.32 -0.86 -3.37
C ASN A 75 -8.11 -0.87 -2.45
N LEU A 76 -8.17 -0.05 -1.40
CA LEU A 76 -7.17 0.02 -0.35
C LEU A 76 -7.76 -0.54 0.95
N ARG A 77 -7.13 -1.59 1.49
CA ARG A 77 -7.47 -2.13 2.82
C ARG A 77 -6.24 -2.17 3.70
N ILE A 78 -6.32 -1.47 4.82
CA ILE A 78 -5.27 -1.41 5.83
C ILE A 78 -5.92 -1.83 7.16
N SER A 79 -5.36 -2.81 7.84
CA SER A 79 -5.88 -3.20 9.16
C SER A 79 -5.30 -2.29 10.24
N GLU A 80 -3.98 -2.21 10.35
CA GLU A 80 -3.30 -1.46 11.40
C GLU A 80 -2.18 -0.59 10.84
N SER A 81 -2.10 0.62 11.37
CA SER A 81 -1.10 1.60 10.95
C SER A 81 -0.79 2.60 12.05
N GLN A 82 0.42 3.15 12.12
CA GLN A 82 0.64 4.35 12.94
C GLN A 82 0.36 5.61 12.13
N ASN A 83 1.01 5.76 10.97
CA ASN A 83 0.88 6.93 10.12
C ASN A 83 0.41 6.54 8.73
N ILE A 84 -0.73 7.05 8.28
CA ILE A 84 -1.20 6.91 6.90
C ILE A 84 -1.33 8.27 6.24
N ARG A 85 -0.74 8.36 5.04
CA ARG A 85 -1.09 9.38 4.07
C ARG A 85 -1.50 8.71 2.76
N THR A 86 -2.70 9.00 2.30
CA THR A 86 -3.19 8.57 0.98
C THR A 86 -3.83 9.74 0.24
N SER A 87 -3.78 9.69 -1.08
CA SER A 87 -4.40 10.65 -1.98
C SER A 87 -5.13 9.86 -3.07
N GLU A 88 -6.35 10.24 -3.43
CA GLU A 88 -7.06 9.74 -4.61
C GLU A 88 -7.24 8.21 -4.68
N SER A 89 -8.31 7.70 -4.07
CA SER A 89 -8.77 6.32 -4.29
C SER A 89 -10.30 6.19 -4.39
N GLN A 90 -10.77 5.14 -5.04
CA GLN A 90 -12.21 4.85 -5.08
C GLN A 90 -12.70 4.35 -3.72
N ASN A 91 -12.07 3.31 -3.18
CA ASN A 91 -12.45 2.70 -1.92
C ASN A 91 -11.26 2.65 -0.95
N LEU A 92 -11.43 3.21 0.24
CA LEU A 92 -10.48 3.07 1.35
C LEU A 92 -11.18 2.54 2.59
N ARG A 93 -10.70 1.39 3.08
CA ARG A 93 -11.07 0.83 4.39
C ARG A 93 -9.85 0.80 5.30
N ASN A 94 -9.99 1.41 6.47
CA ASN A 94 -9.00 1.37 7.52
C ASN A 94 -9.65 0.98 8.86
N SER A 95 -9.01 0.09 9.63
CA SER A 95 -9.50 -0.26 10.98
C SER A 95 -8.82 0.60 12.05
N GLU A 96 -7.49 0.60 12.12
CA GLU A 96 -6.76 1.24 13.21
C GLU A 96 -5.64 2.16 12.70
N PHE A 97 -5.59 3.37 13.29
CA PHE A 97 -4.55 4.36 13.01
C PHE A 97 -4.29 5.29 14.20
N GLN A 98 -3.07 5.84 14.26
CA GLN A 98 -2.73 6.95 15.16
C GLN A 98 -2.87 8.30 14.46
N ASN A 99 -2.20 8.48 13.32
CA ASN A 99 -2.27 9.67 12.49
C ASN A 99 -2.73 9.32 11.07
N PHE A 100 -3.73 10.05 10.58
CA PHE A 100 -4.38 9.73 9.32
C PHE A 100 -4.66 11.00 8.52
N ARG A 101 -4.15 11.07 7.29
CA ARG A 101 -4.39 12.16 6.34
C ARG A 101 -4.83 11.61 5.00
N ILE A 102 -5.99 12.05 4.55
CA ILE A 102 -6.60 11.63 3.29
C ILE A 102 -7.16 12.80 2.50
N SER A 103 -7.07 12.73 1.19
CA SER A 103 -7.73 13.63 0.24
C SER A 103 -8.18 12.89 -1.02
N GLY A 104 -9.39 13.18 -1.53
CA GLY A 104 -9.91 12.63 -2.79
C GLY A 104 -10.35 11.17 -2.70
N PHE A 105 -11.57 10.91 -2.24
CA PHE A 105 -12.13 9.55 -2.18
C PHE A 105 -13.59 9.52 -2.61
N GLN A 106 -14.03 8.43 -3.24
CA GLN A 106 -15.45 8.20 -3.51
C GLN A 106 -16.14 7.53 -2.30
N ASN A 107 -15.56 6.43 -1.81
CA ASN A 107 -16.05 5.68 -0.66
C ASN A 107 -14.95 5.54 0.40
N PHE A 108 -15.28 5.94 1.62
CA PHE A 108 -14.35 5.89 2.73
C PHE A 108 -15.01 5.29 3.98
N ARG A 109 -14.35 4.29 4.58
CA ARG A 109 -14.81 3.66 5.82
C ARG A 109 -13.68 3.51 6.82
N ILE A 110 -13.90 4.08 8.01
CA ILE A 110 -13.10 3.82 9.21
C ILE A 110 -13.91 2.91 10.13
N SER A 111 -13.26 1.95 10.78
CA SER A 111 -13.88 1.21 11.88
C SER A 111 -12.87 1.11 13.02
N LYS A 112 -12.94 2.07 13.94
CA LYS A 112 -12.16 2.09 15.17
C LYS A 112 -12.76 1.05 16.13
N ILE A 113 -11.96 0.09 16.57
CA ILE A 113 -12.27 -0.73 17.75
C ILE A 113 -11.85 0.07 18.98
#